data_AF-A0A317YNE9-F1
#
_entry.id   AF-A0A317YNE9-F1
#
_cell.length_a   1.000
_cell.length_b   1.000
_cell.length_c   1.000
_cell.angle_alpha   90.00
_cell.angle_beta   90.00
_cell.angle_gamma   90.00
#
_symmetry.space_group_name_H-M   'P 1'
#
loop_
_entity.id
_entity.type
_entity.pdbx_description
1 polymer ?
#
loop_
_entity_poly.entity_id
_entity_poly.type
_entity_poly.pdbx_seq_one_letter_code
_entity_poly.pdbx_strand_id
1 'polypeptide(L)'
;MTIVFSKLIDVFDEFMYPTFFSYEARVGEKTKIFITLFAYYDENSRKDHFFNVPVNKKKYEQLINGEIEIRSLFVNNKDGFFTEGSPESVAIIEPI
;
A
#
# COMPACT_ATOMS: atom_id res chain seq x y z
N MET A 1 2.90 -14.41 -6.97
CA MET A 1 3.77 -13.27 -7.36
C MET A 1 4.53 -12.84 -6.13
N THR A 2 5.86 -12.89 -6.13
CA THR A 2 6.65 -12.50 -4.94
C THR A 2 6.89 -11.00 -4.95
N ILE A 3 6.50 -10.31 -3.87
CA ILE A 3 6.77 -8.89 -3.64
C ILE A 3 7.81 -8.82 -2.53
N VAL A 4 8.92 -8.13 -2.78
CA VAL A 4 9.99 -7.94 -1.79
C VAL A 4 10.04 -6.46 -1.43
N PHE A 5 9.69 -6.14 -0.19
CA PHE A 5 9.78 -4.79 0.35
C PHE A 5 11.20 -4.24 0.26
N SER A 6 11.32 -2.96 -0.06
CA SER A 6 12.60 -2.26 -0.14
C SER A 6 12.71 -1.17 0.91
N LYS A 7 11.74 -0.24 0.97
CA LYS A 7 11.74 0.88 1.93
C LYS A 7 10.36 1.52 2.02
N LEU A 8 10.06 2.10 3.18
CA LEU A 8 8.99 3.09 3.34
C LEU A 8 9.45 4.40 2.68
N ILE A 9 8.55 5.11 2.01
CA ILE A 9 8.86 6.40 1.35
C ILE A 9 8.25 7.55 2.14
N ASP A 10 6.92 7.58 2.23
CA ASP A 10 6.16 8.66 2.88
C ASP A 10 5.02 8.09 3.74
N VAL A 11 4.70 8.79 4.83
CA VAL A 11 3.51 8.57 5.67
C VAL A 11 2.62 9.80 5.51
N PHE A 12 1.39 9.60 5.03
CA PHE A 12 0.48 10.70 4.69
C PHE A 12 -0.44 11.08 5.85
N ASP A 13 -0.75 10.13 6.72
CA ASP A 13 -1.60 10.32 7.89
C ASP A 13 -1.00 9.58 9.08
N GLU A 14 -0.57 10.33 10.09
CA GLU A 14 -0.03 9.82 11.34
C GLU A 14 -1.12 9.79 12.41
N PHE A 15 -1.75 8.62 12.58
CA PHE A 15 -2.35 8.22 13.86
C PHE A 15 -1.51 7.07 14.44
N MET A 16 -1.88 6.54 15.62
CA MET A 16 -1.15 5.41 16.25
C MET A 16 -0.85 4.25 15.27
N TYR A 17 -1.65 4.13 14.20
CA TYR A 17 -1.31 3.38 12.99
C TYR A 17 -1.46 4.29 11.76
N PRO A 18 -0.51 4.32 10.82
CA PRO A 18 -0.64 5.14 9.62
C PRO A 18 -1.79 4.63 8.77
N THR A 19 -2.82 5.47 8.59
CA THR A 19 -3.98 5.10 7.75
C THR A 19 -3.55 5.03 6.28
N PHE A 20 -2.65 5.93 5.88
CA PHE A 20 -2.08 5.97 4.54
C PHE A 20 -0.57 6.11 4.58
N PHE A 21 0.12 5.28 3.80
CA PHE A 21 1.56 5.39 3.60
C PHE A 21 1.94 4.90 2.20
N SER A 22 3.20 5.08 1.83
CA SER A 22 3.76 4.56 0.59
C SER A 22 5.06 3.82 0.81
N TYR A 23 5.31 2.82 -0.02
CA TYR A 23 6.55 2.05 0.02
C TYR A 23 7.03 1.67 -1.37
N GLU A 24 8.33 1.47 -1.50
CA GLU A 24 8.95 0.83 -2.66
C GLU A 24 9.09 -0.67 -2.41
N ALA A 25 8.75 -1.47 -3.42
CA ALA A 25 9.02 -2.90 -3.42
C ALA A 25 9.41 -3.41 -4.81
N ARG A 26 10.15 -4.51 -4.83
CA ARG A 26 10.47 -5.25 -6.05
C ARG A 26 9.37 -6.26 -6.38
N VAL A 27 8.90 -6.20 -7.62
CA VAL A 27 7.98 -7.18 -8.21
C VAL A 27 8.68 -7.79 -9.43
N GLY A 28 9.23 -9.00 -9.24
CA GLY A 28 10.21 -9.55 -10.18
C GLY A 28 11.45 -8.65 -10.24
N GLU A 29 11.85 -8.23 -11.44
CA GLU A 29 13.03 -7.38 -11.66
C GLU A 29 12.72 -5.86 -11.57
N LYS A 30 11.46 -5.48 -11.43
CA LYS A 30 11.04 -4.07 -11.45
C LYS A 30 10.79 -3.55 -10.05
N THR A 31 11.32 -2.37 -9.75
CA THR A 31 10.90 -1.58 -8.59
C THR A 31 9.58 -0.88 -8.89
N LYS A 32 8.63 -0.96 -7.96
CA LYS A 32 7.34 -0.27 -8.00
C LYS A 32 7.11 0.51 -6.71
N ILE A 33 6.30 1.55 -6.79
CA ILE A 33 5.80 2.30 -5.66
C ILE A 33 4.36 1.86 -5.40
N PHE A 34 4.02 1.65 -4.14
CA PHE A 34 2.68 1.31 -3.69
C PHE A 34 2.18 2.41 -2.76
N ILE A 35 0.92 2.80 -2.94
CA ILE A 35 0.17 3.57 -1.95
C ILE A 35 -0.72 2.59 -1.19
N THR A 36 -0.67 2.66 0.12
CA THR A 36 -1.28 1.69 1.01
C THR A 36 -2.28 2.35 1.92
N LEU A 37 -3.43 1.69 2.09
CA LEU A 37 -4.50 2.05 3.01
C LEU A 37 -4.66 0.94 4.05
N PHE A 38 -4.73 1.31 5.33
CA PHE A 38 -5.19 0.40 6.37
C PHE A 38 -6.65 -0.01 6.12
N ALA A 39 -6.92 -1.31 6.08
CA ALA A 39 -8.25 -1.84 5.79
C ALA A 39 -8.96 -2.33 7.06
N TYR A 40 -8.31 -3.21 7.83
CA TYR A 40 -8.96 -3.91 8.94
C TYR A 40 -7.92 -4.55 9.88
N TYR A 41 -8.26 -4.69 11.16
CA TYR A 41 -7.50 -5.50 12.10
C TYR A 41 -8.27 -6.78 12.42
N ASP A 42 -7.71 -7.95 12.10
CA ASP A 42 -8.31 -9.24 12.44
C ASP A 42 -7.94 -9.63 13.87
N GLU A 43 -8.93 -9.55 14.77
CA GLU A 43 -8.78 -9.92 16.17
C GLU A 43 -8.41 -11.40 16.38
N ASN A 44 -8.81 -12.29 15.47
CA ASN A 44 -8.57 -13.73 15.63
C ASN A 44 -7.10 -14.08 15.36
N SER A 45 -6.56 -13.62 14.23
CA SER A 45 -5.16 -13.83 13.86
C SER A 45 -4.22 -12.80 14.47
N ARG A 46 -4.76 -11.73 15.07
CA ARG A 46 -4.05 -10.58 15.62
C ARG A 46 -3.16 -9.89 14.58
N LYS A 47 -3.65 -9.77 13.36
CA LYS A 47 -2.92 -9.17 12.22
C LYS A 47 -3.66 -7.99 11.61
N ASP A 48 -2.88 -7.02 11.15
CA ASP A 48 -3.37 -5.92 10.34
C ASP A 48 -3.51 -6.34 8.87
N HIS A 49 -4.53 -5.81 8.21
CA HIS A 49 -4.81 -5.99 6.80
C HIS A 49 -4.73 -4.64 6.09
N PHE A 50 -4.09 -4.64 4.93
CA PHE A 50 -3.84 -3.43 4.14
C PHE A 50 -4.25 -3.64 2.70
N PHE A 51 -4.72 -2.57 2.05
CA PHE A 51 -4.98 -2.53 0.62
C PHE A 51 -3.93 -1.69 -0.09
N ASN A 52 -3.29 -2.26 -1.10
CA ASN A 52 -2.12 -1.68 -1.76
C ASN A 52 -2.42 -1.42 -3.22
N VAL A 53 -2.13 -0.20 -3.68
CA VAL A 53 -2.34 0.23 -5.06
C VAL A 53 -0.99 0.58 -5.69
N PRO A 54 -0.57 -0.08 -6.79
CA PRO A 54 0.62 0.31 -7.51
C PRO A 54 0.42 1.66 -8.19
N VAL A 55 1.41 2.55 -8.09
CA VAL A 55 1.45 3.81 -8.82
C VAL A 55 2.75 3.96 -9.59
N ASN A 56 2.69 4.67 -10.72
CA ASN A 56 3.89 5.06 -11.45
C ASN A 56 4.46 6.37 -10.87
N LYS A 57 5.71 6.69 -11.24
CA LYS A 57 6.42 7.87 -10.73
C LYS A 57 5.66 9.17 -10.96
N LYS A 58 5.10 9.37 -12.16
CA LYS A 58 4.30 10.56 -12.47
C LYS A 58 3.11 10.70 -11.52
N LYS A 59 2.32 9.64 -11.35
CA LYS A 59 1.14 9.66 -10.49
C LYS A 59 1.50 9.85 -9.01
N TYR A 60 2.65 9.32 -8.59
CA TYR A 60 3.21 9.57 -7.27
C TYR A 60 3.54 11.05 -7.06
N GLU A 61 4.25 11.67 -8.00
CA GLU A 61 4.59 13.11 -7.94
C GLU A 61 3.33 13.99 -7.86
N GLN A 62 2.29 13.66 -8.63
CA GLN A 62 1.00 14.37 -8.56
C GLN A 62 0.35 14.27 -7.18
N LEU A 63 0.45 13.11 -6.52
CA LEU A 63 -0.07 12.92 -5.17
C LEU A 63 0.72 13.74 -4.14
N ILE A 64 2.06 13.73 -4.21
CA ILE A 64 2.93 14.52 -3.32
C ILE A 64 2.68 16.03 -3.45
N ASN A 65 2.39 16.50 -4.67
CA ASN A 65 2.08 17.90 -4.93
C ASN A 65 0.64 18.30 -4.58
N GLY A 66 -0.19 17.36 -4.09
CA GLY A 66 -1.60 17.61 -3.77
C GLY A 66 -2.51 17.79 -5.00
N GLU A 67 -2.06 17.40 -6.19
CA GLU A 67 -2.86 17.46 -7.43
C GLU A 67 -3.92 16.35 -7.49
N ILE A 68 -3.70 15.26 -6.75
CA ILE A 68 -4.60 14.11 -6.66
C ILE A 68 -4.89 13.80 -5.19
N GLU A 69 -6.16 13.62 -4.86
CA GLU A 69 -6.60 13.20 -3.53
C GLU A 69 -6.28 11.71 -3.32
N ILE A 70 -5.69 11.35 -2.18
CA ILE A 70 -5.15 10.01 -1.94
C ILE A 70 -6.23 8.91 -1.96
N ARG A 71 -7.42 9.15 -1.42
CA ARG A 71 -8.52 8.17 -1.38
C ARG A 71 -9.01 7.82 -2.78
N SER A 72 -8.92 8.75 -3.73
CA SER A 72 -9.27 8.53 -5.14
C SER A 72 -8.48 7.40 -5.80
N LEU A 73 -7.29 7.06 -5.28
CA LEU A 73 -6.47 5.96 -5.80
C LEU A 73 -7.08 4.58 -5.59
N PHE A 74 -7.94 4.44 -4.58
CA PHE A 74 -8.48 3.16 -4.13
C PHE A 74 -9.86 2.84 -4.72
N VAL A 75 -10.56 3.84 -5.27
CA VAL A 75 -11.88 3.65 -5.89
C VAL A 75 -11.74 2.84 -7.18
N ASN A 76 -12.37 1.67 -7.23
CA ASN A 76 -12.41 0.77 -8.40
C ASN A 76 -11.03 0.39 -8.96
N ASN A 77 -10.01 0.28 -8.11
CA ASN A 77 -8.66 -0.04 -8.54
C ASN A 77 -8.49 -1.55 -8.80
N LYS A 78 -8.42 -1.93 -10.08
CA LYS A 78 -8.28 -3.34 -10.50
C LYS A 78 -6.89 -3.93 -10.27
N ASP A 79 -5.87 -3.09 -10.14
CA ASP A 79 -4.49 -3.50 -9.91
C ASP A 79 -4.13 -3.54 -8.42
N GLY A 80 -5.10 -3.20 -7.55
CA GLY A 80 -4.93 -3.24 -6.12
C GLY A 80 -4.97 -4.66 -5.56
N PHE A 81 -4.31 -4.87 -4.42
CA PHE A 81 -4.26 -6.16 -3.74
C PHE A 81 -4.19 -5.99 -2.23
N PHE A 82 -4.69 -6.99 -1.51
CA PHE A 82 -4.64 -7.02 -0.06
C PHE A 82 -3.37 -7.72 0.45
N THR A 83 -2.88 -7.26 1.59
CA THR A 83 -1.78 -7.89 2.31
C THR A 83 -2.11 -8.01 3.80
N GLU A 84 -1.56 -9.03 4.44
CA GLU A 84 -1.58 -9.17 5.89
C GLU A 84 -0.21 -8.85 6.52
N GLY A 85 -0.23 -8.36 7.76
CA GLY A 85 0.97 -8.02 8.51
C GLY A 85 1.65 -6.75 8.01
N SER A 86 2.93 -6.57 8.33
CA SER A 86 3.66 -5.36 7.95
C SER A 86 4.09 -5.41 6.47
N PRO A 87 4.40 -4.25 5.86
CA PRO A 87 5.01 -4.18 4.53
C PRO A 87 6.27 -5.05 4.38
N GLU A 88 6.98 -5.32 5.48
CA GLU A 88 8.20 -6.13 5.52
C GLU A 88 7.91 -7.64 5.48
N SER A 89 6.70 -8.05 5.88
CA SER A 89 6.25 -9.44 5.96
C SER A 89 5.15 -9.78 4.95
N VAL A 90 5.05 -9.03 3.85
CA VAL A 90 3.92 -9.06 2.90
C VAL A 90 3.61 -10.48 2.39
N ALA A 91 2.46 -10.99 2.82
CA ALA A 91 1.76 -12.08 2.15
C ALA A 91 0.55 -11.48 1.42
N ILE A 92 0.47 -11.70 0.09
CA ILE A 92 -0.71 -11.31 -0.70
C ILE A 92 -1.86 -12.23 -0.32
N ILE A 93 -3.01 -11.65 -0.01
CA ILE A 93 -4.24 -12.38 0.31
C ILE A 93 -5.34 -12.03 -0.70
N GLU A 94 -6.24 -12.98 -0.95
CA GLU A 94 -7.43 -12.72 -1.75
C GLU A 94 -8.42 -11.83 -0.97
N PRO A 95 -9.25 -11.02 -1.66
CA PRO A 95 -10.37 -10.33 -1.02
C PRO A 95 -11.31 -11.35 -0.37
N ILE A 96 -11.78 -11.05 0.85
CA ILE A 96 -12.83 -11.83 1.53
C ILE A 96 -14.20 -11.41 1.01
#